data_AF-A0A4R0R2X2-F1
#
_entry.id   AF-A0A4R0R2X2-F1
#
_cell.length_a   1.000
_cell.length_b   1.000
_cell.length_c   1.000
_cell.angle_alpha   90.00
_cell.angle_beta   90.00
_cell.angle_gamma   90.00
#
_symmetry.space_group_name_H-M   'P 1'
#
loop_
_entity.id
_entity.type
_entity.pdbx_description
1 polymer ?
#
loop_
_entity_poly.entity_id
_entity_poly.type
_entity_poly.pdbx_seq_one_letter_code
_entity_poly.pdbx_strand_id
1 'polypeptide(L)'
;MFRSTIAVLALAAAAASQTICPGGYDLGIADLGNQHYKMFDLMCMNVIEDDDYAGQNVCMIDKFTCSPEPITITGVKVDDKWYQCEYVENSGSCIDEHITVCCWY
;
A
#
# COMPACT_ATOMS: atom_id res chain seq x y z
N MET A 1 41.55 1.77 -12.66
CA MET A 1 40.36 1.11 -13.27
C MET A 1 39.34 0.90 -12.17
N PHE A 2 38.37 1.81 -12.03
CA PHE A 2 37.30 1.68 -11.04
C PHE A 2 36.19 0.81 -11.66
N ARG A 3 36.02 -0.40 -11.13
CA ARG A 3 34.91 -1.28 -11.47
C ARG A 3 33.68 -0.77 -10.73
N SER A 4 32.84 0.00 -11.42
CA SER A 4 31.50 0.32 -10.93
C SER A 4 30.61 -0.92 -11.07
N THR A 5 30.34 -1.58 -9.96
CA THR A 5 29.32 -2.61 -9.86
C THR A 5 27.96 -1.90 -9.78
N ILE A 6 27.21 -1.92 -10.87
CA ILE A 6 25.81 -1.48 -10.87
C ILE A 6 25.02 -2.57 -10.13
N ALA A 7 24.60 -2.28 -8.91
CA ALA A 7 23.66 -3.12 -8.18
C ALA A 7 22.28 -2.96 -8.83
N VAL A 8 21.86 -3.96 -9.60
CA VAL A 8 20.49 -4.08 -10.06
C VAL A 8 19.68 -4.57 -8.87
N LEU A 9 19.02 -3.65 -8.15
CA LEU A 9 17.95 -4.01 -7.23
C LEU A 9 16.82 -4.61 -8.07
N ALA A 10 16.63 -5.92 -7.95
CA ALA A 10 15.56 -6.64 -8.61
C ALA A 10 14.22 -6.21 -8.01
N LEU A 11 13.43 -5.52 -8.83
CA LEU A 11 12.10 -5.00 -8.57
C LEU A 11 11.10 -6.17 -8.42
N ALA A 12 10.98 -6.74 -7.23
CA ALA A 12 9.98 -7.77 -6.92
C ALA A 12 8.69 -7.12 -6.38
N ALA A 13 8.05 -6.24 -7.17
CA ALA A 13 6.92 -5.44 -6.70
C ALA A 13 5.54 -5.84 -7.27
N ALA A 14 5.43 -6.79 -8.22
CA ALA A 14 4.20 -6.92 -9.03
C ALA A 14 3.58 -8.32 -9.14
N ALA A 15 4.11 -9.35 -8.47
CA ALA A 15 3.63 -10.72 -8.69
C ALA A 15 2.30 -11.05 -7.95
N ALA A 16 2.03 -10.43 -6.79
CA ALA A 16 0.80 -10.66 -6.03
C ALA A 16 -0.43 -9.93 -6.64
N SER A 17 -0.18 -8.84 -7.35
CA SER A 17 -1.14 -7.88 -7.93
C SER A 17 -2.26 -8.49 -8.79
N GLN A 18 -1.92 -9.42 -9.69
CA GLN A 18 -2.85 -9.92 -10.71
C GLN A 18 -3.85 -10.96 -10.19
N THR A 19 -3.61 -11.55 -9.02
CA THR A 19 -4.51 -12.56 -8.42
C THR A 19 -5.54 -11.94 -7.48
N ILE A 20 -5.22 -10.79 -6.89
CA ILE A 20 -6.05 -10.12 -5.86
C ILE A 20 -7.10 -9.24 -6.51
N CYS A 21 -6.68 -8.46 -7.51
CA CYS A 21 -7.55 -7.52 -8.19
C CYS A 21 -7.90 -8.07 -9.59
N PRO A 22 -9.18 -8.42 -9.88
CA PRO A 22 -9.62 -8.77 -11.22
C PRO A 22 -9.55 -7.55 -12.14
N GLY A 23 -8.38 -7.32 -12.74
CA GLY A 23 -8.05 -6.07 -13.46
C GLY A 23 -6.63 -5.57 -13.21
N GLY A 24 -5.96 -6.08 -12.17
CA GLY A 24 -4.63 -5.67 -11.74
C GLY A 24 -4.64 -4.78 -10.49
N TYR A 25 -3.49 -4.66 -9.84
CA TYR A 25 -3.26 -3.80 -8.69
C TYR A 25 -3.37 -2.32 -9.03
N ASP A 26 -4.12 -1.57 -8.21
CA ASP A 26 -4.29 -0.14 -8.40
C ASP A 26 -3.47 0.72 -7.43
N LEU A 27 -3.34 0.31 -6.16
CA LEU A 27 -2.49 1.01 -5.18
C LEU A 27 -1.93 0.10 -4.09
N GLY A 28 -0.87 0.60 -3.43
CA GLY A 28 -0.30 -0.01 -2.23
C GLY A 28 -0.42 0.88 -1.04
N ILE A 29 -0.79 0.33 0.12
CA ILE A 29 -0.74 1.05 1.39
C ILE A 29 0.28 0.39 2.31
N ALA A 30 1.25 1.15 2.80
CA ALA A 30 2.12 0.73 3.90
C ALA A 30 1.64 1.37 5.20
N ASP A 31 1.52 0.57 6.24
CA ASP A 31 1.35 1.03 7.62
C ASP A 31 2.74 1.10 8.26
N LEU A 32 3.21 2.32 8.54
CA LEU A 32 4.52 2.59 9.14
C LEU A 32 4.46 2.56 10.68
N GLY A 33 3.31 2.21 11.24
CA GLY A 33 3.01 2.29 12.66
C GLY A 33 2.56 3.68 13.08
N ASN A 34 2.08 3.78 14.33
CA ASN A 34 1.64 5.04 14.94
C ASN A 34 0.58 5.82 14.11
N GLN A 35 -0.26 5.12 13.34
CA GLN A 35 -1.24 5.72 12.42
C GLN A 35 -0.62 6.57 11.30
N HIS A 36 0.58 6.20 10.85
CA HIS A 36 1.26 6.79 9.70
C HIS A 36 1.15 5.84 8.50
N TYR A 37 0.55 6.34 7.42
CA TYR A 37 0.29 5.56 6.21
C TYR A 37 0.94 6.20 4.99
N LYS A 38 1.58 5.38 4.17
CA LYS A 38 2.03 5.78 2.83
C LYS A 38 1.25 5.02 1.78
N MET A 39 0.76 5.75 0.79
CA MET A 39 0.11 5.18 -0.38
C MET A 39 1.07 5.28 -1.57
N PHE A 40 1.16 4.21 -2.34
CA PHE A 40 2.06 4.08 -3.48
C PHE A 40 1.25 3.87 -4.76
N ASP A 41 1.80 4.36 -5.87
CA ASP A 41 1.24 4.12 -7.19
C ASP A 41 1.32 2.64 -7.60
N LEU A 42 0.64 2.33 -8.72
CA LEU A 42 0.60 1.01 -9.34
C LEU A 42 1.96 0.41 -9.71
N MET A 43 3.02 1.24 -9.79
CA MET A 43 4.37 0.79 -10.12
C MET A 43 5.27 0.67 -8.88
N CYS A 44 4.77 0.96 -7.67
CA CYS A 44 5.57 1.11 -6.45
C CYS A 44 6.74 2.10 -6.62
N MET A 45 6.66 3.04 -7.56
CA MET A 45 7.76 3.95 -7.88
C MET A 45 7.61 5.30 -7.19
N ASN A 46 6.39 5.71 -6.90
CA ASN A 46 6.09 6.99 -6.28
C ASN A 46 5.17 6.82 -5.08
N VAL A 47 5.39 7.66 -4.07
CA VAL A 47 4.43 7.90 -2.99
C VAL A 47 3.39 8.88 -3.52
N ILE A 48 2.13 8.48 -3.55
CA ILE A 48 1.02 9.32 -4.00
C ILE A 48 0.40 10.10 -2.85
N GLU A 49 0.36 9.50 -1.66
CA GLU A 49 -0.09 10.15 -0.42
C GLU A 49 0.77 9.67 0.77
N ASP A 50 1.01 10.57 1.72
CA ASP A 50 1.78 10.32 2.94
C ASP A 50 1.05 11.01 4.09
N ASP A 51 0.30 10.23 4.86
CA ASP A 51 -0.62 10.75 5.88
C ASP A 51 -0.22 10.33 7.29
N ASP A 52 -0.08 11.32 8.16
CA ASP A 52 0.13 11.13 9.59
C ASP A 52 -1.15 11.49 10.38
N TYR A 53 -1.76 10.46 10.97
CA TYR A 53 -2.95 10.60 11.82
C TYR A 53 -2.64 10.31 13.29
N ALA A 54 -1.40 10.49 13.75
CA ALA A 54 -0.98 10.18 15.11
C ALA A 54 -1.96 10.71 16.18
N GLY A 55 -2.39 9.79 17.04
CA GLY A 55 -3.33 10.06 18.14
C GLY A 55 -4.81 10.03 17.73
N GLN A 56 -5.14 9.65 16.50
CA GLN A 56 -6.52 9.59 15.99
C GLN A 56 -6.94 8.15 15.68
N ASN A 57 -8.24 7.87 15.83
CA ASN A 57 -8.80 6.63 15.35
C ASN A 57 -9.08 6.75 13.84
N VAL A 58 -8.18 6.20 13.02
CA VAL A 58 -8.24 6.25 11.56
C VAL A 58 -9.53 5.66 10.98
N CYS A 59 -10.16 4.73 11.71
CA CYS A 59 -11.43 4.12 11.31
C CYS A 59 -12.65 5.03 11.47
N MET A 60 -12.48 6.19 12.12
CA MET A 60 -13.51 7.23 12.26
C MET A 60 -13.31 8.37 11.27
N ILE A 61 -12.27 8.30 10.43
CA ILE A 61 -11.95 9.29 9.41
C ILE A 61 -12.61 8.85 8.09
N ASP A 62 -13.16 9.80 7.32
CA ASP A 62 -13.70 9.56 5.96
C ASP A 62 -12.59 9.33 4.92
N LYS A 63 -11.66 8.44 5.25
CA LYS A 63 -10.53 8.03 4.42
C LYS A 63 -10.28 6.54 4.50
N PHE A 64 -10.55 5.90 5.63
CA PHE A 64 -10.29 4.48 5.81
C PHE A 64 -11.56 3.72 6.14
N THR A 65 -11.69 2.54 5.56
CA THR A 65 -12.62 1.52 6.03
C THR A 65 -11.82 0.51 6.84
N CYS A 66 -12.34 0.10 7.99
CA CYS A 66 -11.69 -0.88 8.86
C CYS A 66 -12.56 -2.10 9.11
N SER A 67 -11.93 -3.24 9.39
CA SER A 67 -12.60 -4.42 9.94
C SER A 67 -13.00 -4.21 11.41
N PRO A 68 -13.95 -5.02 11.92
CA PRO A 68 -14.09 -5.24 13.35
C PRO A 68 -12.79 -5.80 13.98
N GLU A 69 -12.67 -5.77 15.31
CA GLU A 69 -11.48 -6.27 16.00
C GLU A 69 -11.11 -7.72 15.58
N PRO A 70 -9.82 -8.00 15.28
CA PRO A 70 -8.69 -7.07 15.28
C PRO A 70 -8.78 -6.05 14.13
N ILE A 71 -8.62 -4.77 14.46
CA ILE A 71 -8.80 -3.67 13.50
C ILE A 71 -7.72 -3.77 12.43
N THR A 72 -8.14 -3.95 11.18
CA THR A 72 -7.30 -3.84 9.99
C THR A 72 -7.92 -2.88 9.00
N ILE A 73 -7.10 -2.20 8.19
CA ILE A 73 -7.61 -1.35 7.11
C ILE A 73 -8.04 -2.26 5.95
N THR A 74 -9.33 -2.19 5.64
CA THR A 74 -10.00 -2.97 4.57
C THR A 74 -10.36 -2.10 3.37
N GLY A 75 -10.17 -0.79 3.46
CA GLY A 75 -10.31 0.10 2.33
C GLY A 75 -9.72 1.48 2.59
N VAL A 76 -9.37 2.18 1.52
CA VAL A 76 -8.80 3.52 1.57
C VAL A 76 -9.39 4.39 0.47
N LYS A 77 -9.59 5.67 0.76
CA LYS A 77 -10.02 6.68 -0.19
C LYS A 77 -8.81 7.52 -0.62
N VAL A 78 -8.52 7.51 -1.91
CA VAL A 78 -7.42 8.22 -2.57
C VAL A 78 -8.00 8.94 -3.78
N ASP A 79 -7.72 10.23 -3.96
CA ASP A 79 -8.27 11.06 -5.05
C ASP A 79 -9.79 10.89 -5.28
N ASP A 80 -10.55 10.93 -4.19
CA ASP A 80 -12.01 10.73 -4.17
C ASP A 80 -12.54 9.36 -4.64
N LYS A 81 -11.65 8.38 -4.85
CA LYS A 81 -12.00 7.01 -5.20
C LYS A 81 -11.75 6.07 -4.04
N TRP A 82 -12.68 5.12 -3.85
CA TRP A 82 -12.54 4.08 -2.86
C TRP A 82 -11.84 2.86 -3.45
N TYR A 83 -10.86 2.36 -2.71
CA TYR A 83 -10.12 1.16 -3.02
C TYR A 83 -10.34 0.16 -1.88
N GLN A 84 -10.60 -1.08 -2.23
CA GLN A 84 -10.77 -2.16 -1.28
C GLN A 84 -9.42 -2.85 -1.06
N CYS A 85 -8.98 -2.89 0.19
CA CYS A 85 -7.69 -3.42 0.58
C CYS A 85 -7.85 -4.85 1.11
N GLU A 86 -7.06 -5.77 0.58
CA GLU A 86 -6.97 -7.13 1.11
C GLU A 86 -5.55 -7.40 1.60
N TYR A 87 -5.45 -7.86 2.84
CA TYR A 87 -4.19 -8.39 3.35
C TYR A 87 -3.85 -9.64 2.56
N VAL A 88 -2.70 -9.60 1.89
CA VAL A 88 -2.16 -10.77 1.20
C VAL A 88 -0.79 -11.08 1.77
N GLU A 89 -0.63 -12.32 2.20
CA GLU A 89 0.64 -12.82 2.69
C GLU A 89 1.67 -12.76 1.55
N ASN A 90 2.78 -12.05 1.77
CA ASN A 90 3.79 -11.72 0.75
C ASN A 90 3.29 -10.78 -0.36
N SER A 91 2.43 -9.82 -0.03
CA SER A 91 1.99 -8.72 -0.91
C SER A 91 3.17 -7.92 -1.50
N GLY A 92 4.35 -8.01 -0.89
CA GLY A 92 5.59 -7.45 -1.38
C GLY A 92 5.93 -6.13 -0.69
N SER A 93 6.80 -5.35 -1.31
CA SER A 93 7.23 -4.07 -0.76
C SER A 93 7.33 -3.00 -1.86
N CYS A 94 6.87 -1.78 -1.55
CA CYS A 94 7.18 -0.60 -2.35
C CYS A 94 8.23 0.23 -1.61
N ILE A 95 9.34 0.58 -2.28
CA ILE A 95 10.38 1.47 -1.72
C ILE A 95 10.80 1.06 -0.30
N ASP A 96 11.12 -0.23 -0.12
CA ASP A 96 11.50 -0.86 1.15
C ASP A 96 10.40 -0.93 2.25
N GLU A 97 9.17 -0.52 1.96
CA GLU A 97 8.04 -0.62 2.88
C GLU A 97 7.13 -1.81 2.55
N HIS A 98 6.74 -2.60 3.55
CA HIS A 98 5.77 -3.68 3.34
C HIS A 98 4.39 -3.11 3.08
N ILE A 99 3.74 -3.56 2.01
CA ILE A 99 2.47 -2.99 1.55
C ILE A 99 1.31 -3.96 1.72
N THR A 100 0.11 -3.42 1.86
CA THR A 100 -1.16 -4.11 1.59
C THR A 100 -1.65 -3.66 0.21
N VAL A 101 -2.21 -4.60 -0.55
CA VAL A 101 -2.71 -4.36 -1.90
C VAL A 101 -4.14 -3.83 -1.81
N CYS A 102 -4.45 -2.76 -2.55
CA CYS A 102 -5.81 -2.27 -2.68
C CYS A 102 -6.25 -2.16 -4.16
N CYS A 103 -7.47 -2.60 -4.44
CA CYS A 103 -8.07 -2.69 -5.76
C CYS A 103 -9.26 -1.73 -5.89
N TRP A 104 -9.47 -1.14 -7.06
CA TRP A 104 -10.68 -0.40 -7.38
C TRP A 104 -11.77 -1.36 -7.88
N TYR A 105 -13.00 -1.20 -7.39
CA TYR A 105 -14.20 -1.92 -7.84
C TYR A 105 -15.31 -0.96 -8.27
#